data_AF-A0A7K2Q681-F1
#
_entry.id   AF-A0A7K2Q681-F1
#
_cell.length_a   1.000
_cell.length_b   1.000
_cell.length_c   1.000
_cell.angle_alpha   90.00
_cell.angle_beta   90.00
_cell.angle_gamma   90.00
#
_symmetry.space_group_name_H-M   'P 1'
#
loop_
_entity.id
_entity.type
_entity.pdbx_description
1 polymer ?
#
loop_
_entity_poly.entity_id
_entity_poly.type
_entity_poly.pdbx_seq_one_letter_code
_entity_poly.pdbx_strand_id
1 'polypeptide(L)'
;SVTVVEPLAADMTVYFYAILFARYPEVRPMFPPGMDAQRGRLLRALLHIVDLVDDPESLVRFCGHLGRDHRKFGTLRAHYPAVGECLLASLARYAGPAWTADTAAAWGKAYGVVADVMIGAAEQDEAQRPAVWPAKVVHKVLRGHGIAEIT
;
A
#
# COMPACT_ATOMS: atom_id res chain seq x y z
N SER A 1 -6.63 -16.08 12.53
CA SER A 1 -6.88 -14.76 13.15
C SER A 1 -5.65 -13.89 12.96
N VAL A 2 -5.83 -12.60 12.63
CA VAL A 2 -4.73 -11.62 12.44
C VAL A 2 -3.85 -11.47 13.69
N THR A 3 -4.41 -11.76 14.86
CA THR A 3 -3.72 -11.78 16.16
C THR A 3 -2.50 -12.71 16.22
N VAL A 4 -2.41 -13.73 15.35
CA VAL A 4 -1.25 -14.63 15.29
C VAL A 4 -0.03 -13.93 14.66
N VAL A 5 -0.25 -12.93 13.81
CA VAL A 5 0.79 -12.28 13.00
C VAL A 5 1.23 -10.94 13.59
N GLU A 6 0.42 -10.30 14.45
CA GLU A 6 0.75 -9.02 15.09
C GLU A 6 2.15 -8.95 15.72
N PRO A 7 2.62 -9.95 16.50
CA PRO A 7 3.96 -9.93 17.10
C PRO A 7 5.08 -10.03 16.06
N LEU A 8 4.78 -10.61 14.89
CA LEU A 8 5.72 -10.88 13.81
C LEU A 8 5.56 -9.91 12.64
N ALA A 9 4.69 -8.91 12.78
CA ALA A 9 4.26 -8.11 11.65
C ALA A 9 5.38 -7.22 11.08
N ALA A 10 6.34 -6.82 11.94
CA ALA A 10 7.56 -6.16 11.52
C ALA A 10 8.38 -7.08 10.58
N ASP A 11 8.72 -8.29 11.02
CA ASP A 11 9.49 -9.25 10.22
C ASP A 11 8.75 -9.67 8.95
N MET A 12 7.44 -9.85 9.02
CA MET A 12 6.60 -10.13 7.86
C MET A 12 6.69 -9.02 6.82
N THR A 13 6.62 -7.74 7.22
CA THR A 13 6.77 -6.63 6.26
C THR A 13 8.17 -6.55 5.66
N VAL A 14 9.22 -6.90 6.41
CA VAL A 14 10.58 -7.03 5.86
C VAL A 14 10.61 -8.10 4.77
N TYR A 15 10.07 -9.28 5.07
CA TYR A 15 10.01 -10.39 4.13
C TYR A 15 9.19 -10.06 2.88
N PHE A 16 8.03 -9.43 3.05
CA PHE A 16 7.17 -8.95 1.97
C PHE A 16 7.94 -8.09 0.96
N TYR A 17 8.63 -7.05 1.43
CA TYR A 17 9.38 -6.17 0.53
C TYR A 17 10.58 -6.88 -0.11
N ALA A 18 11.23 -7.79 0.63
CA ALA A 18 12.33 -8.58 0.09
C ALA A 18 11.87 -9.43 -1.11
N ILE A 19 10.75 -10.15 -0.97
CA ILE A 19 10.24 -10.99 -2.08
C ILE A 19 9.60 -10.17 -3.19
N LEU A 20 8.97 -9.04 -2.88
CA LEU A 20 8.40 -8.14 -3.87
C LEU A 20 9.50 -7.62 -4.81
N PHE A 21 10.58 -7.10 -4.25
CA PHE A 21 11.67 -6.54 -5.06
C PHE A 21 12.53 -7.62 -5.73
N ALA A 22 12.58 -8.84 -5.19
CA ALA A 22 13.26 -9.94 -5.83
C ALA A 22 12.48 -10.50 -7.04
N ARG A 23 11.15 -10.61 -6.94
CA ARG A 23 10.30 -11.16 -8.01
C ARG A 23 9.88 -10.12 -9.04
N TYR A 24 9.69 -8.88 -8.61
CA TYR A 24 9.19 -7.76 -9.39
C TYR A 24 10.13 -6.56 -9.24
N PRO A 25 11.39 -6.65 -9.72
CA PRO A 25 12.37 -5.58 -9.56
C PRO A 25 11.91 -4.24 -10.17
N GLU A 26 11.03 -4.27 -11.17
CA GLU A 26 10.45 -3.11 -11.83
C GLU A 26 9.62 -2.21 -10.91
N VAL A 27 9.08 -2.74 -9.80
CA VAL A 27 8.33 -1.91 -8.84
C VAL A 27 9.24 -1.17 -7.86
N ARG A 28 10.52 -1.56 -7.73
CA ARG A 28 11.45 -0.96 -6.76
C ARG A 28 11.58 0.57 -6.87
N PRO A 29 11.65 1.18 -8.07
CA PRO A 29 11.74 2.63 -8.22
C PRO A 29 10.53 3.40 -7.69
N MET A 30 9.39 2.74 -7.49
CA MET A 30 8.17 3.34 -6.96
C MET A 30 8.21 3.55 -5.45
N PHE A 31 9.18 2.94 -4.76
CA PHE A 31 9.34 3.00 -3.31
C PHE A 31 10.52 3.88 -2.91
N PRO A 32 10.47 4.55 -1.74
CA PRO A 32 11.57 5.37 -1.27
C PRO A 32 12.89 4.58 -1.11
N PRO A 33 14.05 5.25 -1.14
CA PRO A 33 15.32 4.61 -0.83
C PRO A 33 15.37 4.12 0.63
N GLY A 34 14.86 4.95 1.56
CA GLY A 34 14.72 4.59 2.98
C GLY A 34 13.42 3.84 3.25
N MET A 35 13.52 2.58 3.70
CA MET A 35 12.37 1.68 3.85
C MET A 35 11.78 1.60 5.26
N ASP A 36 12.44 2.13 6.29
CA ASP A 36 11.98 2.01 7.68
C ASP A 36 10.58 2.58 7.89
N ALA A 37 10.39 3.84 7.49
CA ALA A 37 9.08 4.49 7.56
C ALA A 37 8.04 3.79 6.67
N GLN A 38 8.46 3.30 5.50
CA GLN A 38 7.57 2.66 4.53
C GLN A 38 7.06 1.29 5.02
N ARG A 39 7.91 0.50 5.68
CA ARG A 39 7.52 -0.76 6.34
C ARG A 39 6.44 -0.53 7.38
N GLY A 40 6.63 0.47 8.24
CA GLY A 40 5.63 0.84 9.25
C GLY A 40 4.31 1.34 8.64
N ARG A 41 4.35 2.06 7.51
CA ARG A 41 3.13 2.53 6.81
C ARG A 41 2.31 1.37 6.26
N LEU A 42 2.95 0.40 5.61
CA LEU A 42 2.25 -0.79 5.09
C LEU A 42 1.58 -1.56 6.22
N LEU A 43 2.30 -1.82 7.31
CA LEU A 43 1.75 -2.53 8.46
C LEU A 43 0.51 -1.82 9.02
N ARG A 44 0.60 -0.50 9.26
CA ARG A 44 -0.54 0.27 9.76
C ARG A 44 -1.73 0.26 8.81
N ALA A 45 -1.49 0.33 7.50
CA ALA A 45 -2.57 0.26 6.52
C ALA A 45 -3.26 -1.11 6.51
N LEU A 46 -2.49 -2.20 6.62
CA LEU A 46 -3.05 -3.56 6.70
C LEU A 46 -3.86 -3.78 7.98
N LEU A 47 -3.34 -3.35 9.14
CA LEU A 47 -4.07 -3.40 10.40
C LEU A 47 -5.37 -2.61 10.32
N HIS A 48 -5.32 -1.39 9.76
CA HIS A 48 -6.52 -0.57 9.62
C HIS A 48 -7.55 -1.19 8.67
N ILE A 49 -7.13 -1.83 7.58
CA ILE A 49 -8.04 -2.58 6.68
C ILE A 49 -8.72 -3.73 7.42
N VAL A 50 -7.97 -4.43 8.27
CA VAL A 50 -8.54 -5.50 9.12
C VAL A 50 -9.55 -4.92 10.12
N ASP A 51 -9.24 -3.80 10.77
CA ASP A 51 -10.13 -3.14 11.72
C ASP A 51 -11.45 -2.67 11.06
N LEU A 52 -11.42 -2.35 9.77
CA LEU A 52 -12.57 -1.89 9.01
C LEU A 52 -13.35 -3.02 8.30
N VAL A 53 -12.99 -4.29 8.48
CA VAL A 53 -13.60 -5.39 7.72
C VAL A 53 -15.12 -5.52 7.95
N ASP A 54 -15.59 -5.16 9.14
CA ASP A 54 -17.01 -5.16 9.51
C ASP A 54 -17.73 -3.82 9.23
N ASP A 55 -17.03 -2.84 8.67
CA ASP A 55 -17.57 -1.56 8.20
C ASP A 55 -17.22 -1.34 6.71
N PRO A 56 -18.01 -1.94 5.78
CA PRO A 56 -17.74 -1.88 4.35
C PRO A 56 -17.69 -0.45 3.80
N GLU A 57 -18.48 0.47 4.36
CA GLU A 57 -18.54 1.84 3.87
C GLU A 57 -17.24 2.59 4.21
N SER A 58 -16.78 2.48 5.46
CA SER A 58 -15.49 3.06 5.87
C SER A 58 -14.32 2.41 5.14
N LEU A 59 -14.34 1.10 4.94
CA LEU A 59 -13.32 0.39 4.18
C LEU A 59 -13.21 0.93 2.75
N VAL A 60 -14.35 1.05 2.05
CA VAL A 60 -14.38 1.58 0.68
C VAL A 60 -13.88 3.02 0.62
N ARG A 61 -14.28 3.89 1.57
CA ARG A 61 -13.79 5.27 1.64
C ARG A 61 -12.28 5.34 1.84
N PHE A 62 -11.76 4.56 2.79
CA PHE A 62 -10.33 4.52 3.11
C PHE A 62 -9.51 4.00 1.93
N CYS A 63 -9.86 2.84 1.39
CA CYS A 63 -9.20 2.24 0.23
C CYS A 63 -9.29 3.14 -1.00
N GLY A 64 -10.44 3.78 -1.24
CA GLY A 64 -10.59 4.73 -2.35
C GLY A 64 -9.66 5.93 -2.21
N HIS A 65 -9.49 6.48 -1.00
CA HIS A 65 -8.52 7.55 -0.75
C HIS A 65 -7.08 7.08 -0.99
N LEU A 66 -6.72 5.88 -0.50
CA LEU A 66 -5.41 5.29 -0.77
C LEU A 66 -5.18 5.09 -2.27
N GLY A 67 -6.16 4.59 -3.02
CA GLY A 67 -6.04 4.41 -4.47
C GLY A 67 -5.69 5.70 -5.19
N ARG A 68 -6.40 6.79 -4.88
CA ARG A 68 -6.12 8.13 -5.41
C ARG A 68 -4.71 8.62 -5.03
N ASP A 69 -4.31 8.45 -3.78
CA ASP A 69 -2.99 8.91 -3.32
C ASP A 69 -1.84 8.13 -3.98
N HIS A 70 -2.04 6.84 -4.29
CA HIS A 70 -1.02 6.01 -4.93
C HIS A 70 -0.68 6.43 -6.36
N ARG A 71 -1.56 7.18 -7.04
CA ARG A 71 -1.33 7.67 -8.40
C ARG A 71 -0.02 8.47 -8.52
N LYS A 72 0.32 9.25 -7.49
CA LYS A 72 1.54 10.08 -7.48
C LYS A 72 2.85 9.27 -7.50
N PHE A 73 2.78 7.97 -7.19
CA PHE A 73 3.92 7.05 -7.25
C PHE A 73 3.97 6.26 -8.58
N GLY A 74 3.08 6.56 -9.52
CA GLY A 74 3.00 5.84 -10.80
C GLY A 74 2.34 4.46 -10.69
N THR A 75 1.55 4.20 -9.64
CA THR A 75 0.87 2.92 -9.47
C THR A 75 -0.18 2.70 -10.55
N LEU A 76 -0.09 1.55 -11.23
CA LEU A 76 -0.99 1.10 -12.27
C LEU A 76 -1.69 -0.19 -11.84
N ARG A 77 -2.83 -0.50 -12.48
CA ARG A 77 -3.56 -1.76 -12.31
C ARG A 77 -2.64 -3.00 -12.38
N ALA A 78 -1.66 -2.99 -13.28
CA ALA A 78 -0.71 -4.10 -13.46
C ALA A 78 0.19 -4.37 -12.25
N HIS A 79 0.35 -3.43 -11.32
CA HIS A 79 1.22 -3.60 -10.14
C HIS A 79 0.53 -4.32 -8.98
N TYR A 80 -0.81 -4.31 -8.93
CA TYR A 80 -1.55 -4.92 -7.82
C TYR A 80 -1.34 -6.45 -7.73
N PRO A 81 -1.39 -7.24 -8.83
CA PRO A 81 -1.12 -8.68 -8.74
C PRO A 81 0.21 -9.03 -8.05
N ALA A 82 1.28 -8.30 -8.35
CA ALA A 82 2.60 -8.50 -7.72
C ALA A 82 2.56 -8.27 -6.20
N VAL A 83 1.88 -7.22 -5.76
CA VAL A 83 1.68 -6.90 -4.33
C VAL A 83 0.83 -7.99 -3.66
N GLY A 84 -0.27 -8.40 -4.29
CA GLY A 84 -1.15 -9.44 -3.77
C GLY A 84 -0.43 -10.77 -3.57
N GLU A 85 0.28 -11.24 -4.59
CA GLU A 85 1.07 -12.48 -4.50
C GLU A 85 2.06 -12.43 -3.34
N CYS A 86 2.86 -11.36 -3.25
CA CYS A 86 3.88 -11.23 -2.21
C CYS A 86 3.27 -11.09 -0.82
N LEU A 87 2.14 -10.39 -0.68
CA LEU A 87 1.43 -10.26 0.59
C LEU A 87 0.91 -11.62 1.07
N LEU A 88 0.22 -12.36 0.21
CA LEU A 88 -0.31 -13.69 0.55
C LEU A 88 0.81 -14.68 0.86
N ALA A 89 1.91 -14.66 0.11
CA ALA A 89 3.08 -15.49 0.40
C ALA A 89 3.70 -15.16 1.77
N SER A 90 3.71 -13.88 2.14
CA SER A 90 4.22 -13.42 3.44
C SER A 90 3.30 -13.86 4.57
N LEU A 91 1.99 -13.70 4.41
CA LEU A 91 1.00 -14.20 5.38
C LEU A 91 1.10 -15.71 5.56
N ALA A 92 1.21 -16.47 4.46
CA ALA A 92 1.36 -17.93 4.50
C ALA A 92 2.60 -18.37 5.27
N ARG A 93 3.74 -17.72 5.00
CA ARG A 93 5.00 -18.02 5.70
C ARG A 93 4.90 -17.79 7.20
N TYR A 94 4.32 -16.68 7.63
CA TYR A 94 4.31 -16.27 9.03
C TYR A 94 3.14 -16.86 9.83
N ALA A 95 2.02 -17.19 9.19
CA ALA A 95 0.93 -17.93 9.82
C ALA A 95 1.26 -19.42 9.97
N GLY A 96 2.19 -19.96 9.17
CA GLY A 96 2.68 -21.34 9.29
C GLY A 96 1.53 -22.36 9.25
N PRO A 97 1.42 -23.28 10.21
CA PRO A 97 0.33 -24.28 10.24
C PRO A 97 -1.08 -23.69 10.31
N ALA A 98 -1.25 -22.44 10.73
CA ALA A 98 -2.55 -21.76 10.75
C ALA A 98 -3.00 -21.29 9.35
N TRP A 99 -2.12 -21.34 8.34
CA TRP A 99 -2.46 -20.99 6.96
C TRP A 99 -3.15 -22.17 6.25
N THR A 100 -4.46 -22.25 6.40
CA THR A 100 -5.29 -23.25 5.72
C THR A 100 -5.71 -22.79 4.32
N ALA A 101 -6.22 -23.72 3.49
CA ALA A 101 -6.77 -23.38 2.18
C ALA A 101 -7.92 -22.35 2.27
N ASP A 102 -8.81 -22.52 3.26
CA ASP A 102 -9.91 -21.57 3.50
C ASP A 102 -9.39 -20.18 3.90
N THR A 103 -8.34 -20.14 4.72
CA THR A 103 -7.69 -18.89 5.11
C THR A 103 -7.07 -18.20 3.89
N ALA A 104 -6.37 -18.96 3.05
CA ALA A 104 -5.77 -18.44 1.81
C ALA A 104 -6.83 -17.89 0.85
N ALA A 105 -7.94 -18.60 0.67
CA ALA A 105 -9.05 -18.17 -0.17
C ALA A 105 -9.71 -16.89 0.37
N ALA A 106 -9.94 -16.81 1.68
CA ALA A 106 -10.49 -15.62 2.33
C ALA A 106 -9.59 -14.39 2.14
N TRP A 107 -8.27 -14.54 2.37
CA TRP A 107 -7.31 -13.45 2.16
C TRP A 107 -7.18 -13.04 0.70
N GLY A 108 -7.20 -13.99 -0.24
CA GLY A 108 -7.19 -13.69 -1.67
C GLY A 108 -8.42 -12.88 -2.09
N LYS A 109 -9.61 -13.27 -1.62
CA LYS A 109 -10.84 -12.51 -1.87
C LYS A 109 -10.79 -11.12 -1.25
N ALA A 110 -10.36 -11.00 0.00
CA ALA A 110 -10.24 -9.72 0.69
C ALA A 110 -9.26 -8.78 -0.03
N TYR A 111 -8.10 -9.28 -0.44
CA TYR A 111 -7.13 -8.52 -1.22
C TYR A 111 -7.73 -8.04 -2.55
N GLY A 112 -8.44 -8.92 -3.27
CA GLY A 112 -9.11 -8.58 -4.53
C GLY A 112 -10.09 -7.41 -4.37
N VAL A 113 -10.94 -7.46 -3.35
CA VAL A 113 -11.91 -6.37 -3.05
C VAL A 113 -11.18 -5.05 -2.80
N VAL A 114 -10.14 -5.06 -1.95
CA VAL A 114 -9.35 -3.85 -1.66
C VAL A 114 -8.68 -3.31 -2.92
N ALA A 115 -8.05 -4.17 -3.72
CA ALA A 115 -7.38 -3.80 -4.96
C ALA A 115 -8.37 -3.17 -5.95
N ASP A 116 -9.53 -3.79 -6.17
CA ASP A 116 -10.55 -3.28 -7.09
C ASP A 116 -11.08 -1.91 -6.68
N VAL A 117 -11.32 -1.69 -5.39
CA VAL A 117 -11.73 -0.38 -4.86
C VAL A 117 -10.64 0.66 -5.10
N MET A 118 -9.39 0.34 -4.79
CA MET A 118 -8.26 1.25 -4.98
C MET A 118 -8.05 1.59 -6.46
N ILE A 119 -8.09 0.59 -7.34
CA ILE A 119 -7.92 0.75 -8.78
C ILE A 119 -9.05 1.59 -9.35
N GLY A 120 -10.31 1.25 -9.05
CA GLY A 120 -11.46 1.99 -9.55
C GLY A 120 -11.45 3.46 -9.10
N ALA A 121 -11.10 3.72 -7.85
CA ALA A 121 -10.96 5.09 -7.35
C ALA A 121 -9.81 5.85 -8.04
N ALA A 122 -8.70 5.18 -8.37
CA ALA A 122 -7.58 5.80 -9.08
C ALA A 122 -7.95 6.12 -10.54
N GLU A 123 -8.58 5.19 -11.26
CA GLU A 123 -9.02 5.36 -12.65
C GLU A 123 -10.09 6.47 -12.78
N GLN A 124 -11.05 6.54 -11.85
CA GLN A 124 -12.06 7.61 -11.80
C GLN A 124 -11.44 8.99 -11.56
N ASP A 125 -10.42 9.07 -10.71
CA ASP A 125 -9.71 10.32 -10.41
C ASP A 125 -8.80 10.72 -11.58
N GLU A 126 -8.23 9.75 -12.30
CA GLU A 126 -7.44 9.96 -13.51
C GLU A 126 -8.25 10.57 -14.65
N ALA A 127 -9.50 10.15 -14.82
CA ALA A 127 -10.42 10.77 -15.78
C ALA A 127 -10.70 12.26 -15.50
N GLN A 128 -10.44 12.74 -14.28
CA GLN A 128 -10.76 14.11 -13.86
C GLN A 128 -9.53 15.00 -13.72
N ARG A 129 -8.37 14.45 -13.34
CA ARG A 129 -7.16 15.24 -13.05
C ARG A 129 -5.87 14.41 -13.16
N PRO A 130 -4.72 15.04 -13.49
CA PRO A 130 -3.44 14.33 -13.52
C PRO A 130 -3.03 13.85 -12.13
N ALA A 131 -2.14 12.84 -12.09
CA ALA A 131 -1.63 12.29 -10.84
C ALA A 131 -0.72 13.27 -10.09
N VAL A 132 -0.02 14.13 -10.84
CA VAL A 132 0.89 15.16 -10.35
C VAL A 132 0.79 16.39 -11.24
N TRP A 133 1.02 17.58 -10.68
CA TRP A 133 1.15 18.81 -11.44
C TRP A 133 2.63 19.21 -11.52
N PRO A 134 3.21 19.36 -12.72
CA PRO A 134 4.54 19.91 -12.85
C PRO A 134 4.51 21.39 -12.45
N ALA A 135 5.44 21.79 -11.57
CA ALA A 135 5.61 23.17 -11.14
C ALA A 135 7.09 23.55 -11.18
N LYS A 136 7.37 24.82 -11.47
CA LYS A 136 8.72 25.40 -11.40
C LYS A 136 8.75 26.39 -10.24
N VAL A 137 9.67 26.19 -9.30
CA VAL A 137 9.93 27.16 -8.23
C VAL A 137 10.50 28.43 -8.86
N VAL A 138 9.76 29.54 -8.76
CA VAL A 138 10.17 30.88 -9.20
C VAL A 138 10.77 31.69 -8.06
N HIS A 139 10.30 31.47 -6.82
CA HIS A 139 10.82 32.17 -5.65
C HIS A 139 11.00 31.23 -4.46
N LYS A 140 12.04 31.50 -3.66
CA LYS A 140 12.31 30.84 -2.38
C LYS A 140 12.61 31.91 -1.34
N VAL A 141 11.74 32.06 -0.35
CA VAL A 141 11.89 33.05 0.72
C VAL A 141 12.10 32.31 2.05
N LEU A 142 13.26 32.50 2.67
CA LEU A 142 13.52 31.93 4.00
C LEU A 142 12.68 32.67 5.05
N ARG A 143 11.92 31.93 5.85
CA ARG A 143 11.10 32.45 6.96
C ARG A 143 11.76 32.22 8.33
N GLY A 144 13.00 31.73 8.35
CA GLY A 144 13.75 31.36 9.56
C GLY A 144 13.46 29.93 10.03
N HIS A 145 14.23 29.44 11.01
CA HIS A 145 14.05 28.11 11.63
C HIS A 145 14.01 26.92 10.64
N GLY A 146 14.72 27.02 9.52
CA GLY A 146 14.72 25.99 8.47
C GLY A 146 13.46 25.96 7.61
N ILE A 147 12.57 26.94 7.74
CA ILE A 147 11.34 27.05 6.95
C ILE A 147 11.59 27.99 5.76
N ALA A 148 11.12 27.57 4.59
CA ALA A 148 11.10 28.38 3.38
C ALA A 148 9.71 28.38 2.76
N GLU A 149 9.28 29.54 2.31
CA GLU A 149 8.14 29.70 1.40
C GLU A 149 8.63 29.52 -0.03
N ILE A 150 7.94 28.70 -0.81
CA ILE A 150 8.21 28.48 -2.23
C ILE A 150 7.00 28.92 -3.04
N THR A 151 7.26 29.65 -4.14
CA THR A 151 6.26 30.02 -5.15
C THR A 151 6.77 29.55 -6.50
#